data_AF-A0A424NQW5-F1
#
_entry.id   AF-A0A424NQW5-F1
#
_cell.length_a   1.000
_cell.length_b   1.000
_cell.length_c   1.000
_cell.angle_alpha   90.00
_cell.angle_beta   90.00
_cell.angle_gamma   90.00
#
_symmetry.space_group_name_H-M   'P 1'
#
loop_
_entity.id
_entity.type
_entity.pdbx_description
1 polymer ?
#
loop_
_entity_poly.entity_id
_entity_poly.type
_entity_poly.pdbx_seq_one_letter_code
_entity_poly.pdbx_strand_id
1 'polypeptide(L)'
;MSIEYNDFGFTAMDADELASVDTKIVEKTTTATEVINKLDNFVRPLLENLAKDSDKDYIYWPNRVDIINKKLKELDEIQKNI
;
A
#
# COMPACT_ATOMS: atom_id res chain seq x y z
N MET A 1 -26.79 12.48 -5.23
CA MET A 1 -26.00 11.35 -4.69
C MET A 1 -24.60 11.86 -4.47
N SER A 2 -24.21 12.06 -3.22
CA SER A 2 -22.86 12.45 -2.83
C SER A 2 -21.94 11.25 -3.02
N ILE A 3 -21.00 11.37 -3.96
CA ILE A 3 -19.89 10.43 -4.08
C ILE A 3 -18.96 10.76 -2.92
N GLU A 4 -18.93 9.92 -1.88
CA GLU A 4 -17.89 9.98 -0.86
C GLU A 4 -16.55 9.65 -1.53
N TYR A 5 -15.78 10.70 -1.77
CA TYR A 5 -14.44 10.63 -2.31
C TYR A 5 -13.54 10.05 -1.23
N ASN A 6 -13.11 8.80 -1.42
CA ASN A 6 -12.09 8.18 -0.60
C ASN A 6 -10.77 8.97 -0.74
N ASP A 7 -10.49 9.83 0.23
CA ASP A 7 -9.30 10.68 0.32
C ASP A 7 -8.09 9.88 0.82
N PHE A 8 -7.64 8.88 0.05
CA PHE A 8 -6.43 8.12 0.34
C PHE A 8 -5.17 8.69 -0.34
N GLY A 9 -5.20 9.94 -0.81
CA GLY A 9 -4.03 10.57 -1.45
C GLY A 9 -3.53 9.87 -2.74
N PHE A 10 -4.27 8.91 -3.29
CA PHE A 10 -3.95 8.24 -4.56
C PHE A 10 -4.66 8.87 -5.78
N THR A 11 -5.53 9.83 -5.56
CA THR A 11 -6.46 10.34 -6.59
C THR A 11 -5.98 11.63 -7.28
N ALA A 12 -4.73 12.03 -7.07
CA ALA A 12 -4.15 13.21 -7.71
C ALA A 12 -3.04 12.87 -8.72
N MET A 13 -2.93 11.62 -9.17
CA MET A 13 -2.04 11.29 -10.28
C MET A 13 -2.86 11.20 -11.57
N ASP A 14 -2.75 12.24 -12.40
CA ASP A 14 -3.39 12.28 -13.71
C ASP A 14 -2.81 11.18 -14.63
N ALA A 15 -3.64 10.65 -15.54
CA ALA A 15 -3.26 9.55 -16.43
C ALA A 15 -2.03 9.88 -17.32
N ASP A 16 -1.83 11.16 -17.64
CA ASP A 16 -0.65 11.65 -18.37
C ASP A 16 0.63 11.59 -17.54
N GLU A 17 0.55 11.78 -16.21
CA GLU A 17 1.70 11.58 -15.31
C GLU A 17 2.02 10.09 -15.16
N LEU A 18 1.00 9.22 -15.10
CA LEU A 18 1.19 7.75 -15.11
C LEU A 18 1.88 7.27 -16.40
N ALA A 19 1.47 7.77 -17.57
CA ALA A 19 2.03 7.39 -18.87
C ALA A 19 3.50 7.82 -19.04
N SER A 20 3.90 8.93 -18.42
CA SER A 20 5.28 9.42 -18.41
C SER A 20 6.22 8.56 -17.56
N VAL A 21 5.68 7.89 -16.55
CA VAL A 21 6.41 6.91 -15.71
C VAL A 21 6.59 5.58 -16.45
N ASP A 22 5.58 5.13 -17.22
CA ASP A 22 5.62 3.87 -17.94
C ASP A 22 6.76 3.78 -18.97
N THR A 23 7.05 4.84 -19.72
CA THR A 23 8.09 4.81 -20.77
C THR A 23 9.52 4.65 -20.24
N LYS A 24 9.80 5.03 -18.99
CA LYS A 24 11.10 4.82 -18.33
C LYS A 24 11.22 3.44 -17.67
N ILE A 25 10.11 2.74 -17.45
CA ILE A 25 10.08 1.41 -16.81
C ILE A 25 10.37 0.29 -17.81
N VAL A 26 10.11 0.52 -19.10
CA VAL A 26 10.23 -0.49 -20.18
C VAL A 26 11.67 -1.03 -20.39
N GLU A 27 12.72 -0.41 -19.84
CA GLU A 27 14.09 -0.96 -19.88
C GLU A 27 14.48 -1.87 -18.70
N LYS A 28 13.61 -2.09 -17.71
CA LYS A 28 13.90 -3.03 -16.61
C LYS A 28 13.03 -4.27 -16.73
N THR A 29 13.63 -5.38 -17.17
CA THR A 29 13.12 -6.74 -16.90
C THR A 29 13.12 -6.96 -15.39
N THR A 30 12.16 -6.35 -14.69
CA THR A 30 12.03 -6.42 -13.24
C THR A 30 11.31 -7.73 -12.96
N THR A 31 11.97 -8.63 -12.24
CA THR A 31 11.37 -9.93 -11.92
C THR A 31 10.15 -9.73 -11.03
N ALA A 32 9.19 -10.66 -11.07
CA ALA A 32 8.01 -10.62 -10.18
C ALA A 32 8.42 -10.49 -8.70
N THR A 33 9.49 -11.18 -8.30
CA THR A 33 10.09 -11.11 -6.97
C THR A 33 10.56 -9.69 -6.60
N GLU A 34 11.24 -8.98 -7.51
CA GLU A 34 11.68 -7.59 -7.24
C GLU A 34 10.51 -6.61 -7.08
N VAL A 35 9.42 -6.81 -7.82
CA VAL A 35 8.21 -6.00 -7.67
C VAL A 35 7.55 -6.27 -6.33
N ILE A 36 7.42 -7.54 -5.94
CA ILE A 36 6.85 -7.94 -4.65
C ILE A 36 7.68 -7.41 -3.48
N ASN A 37 9.02 -7.43 -3.60
CA ASN A 37 9.91 -6.89 -2.59
C ASN A 37 9.79 -5.37 -2.44
N LYS A 38 9.64 -4.63 -3.56
CA LYS A 38 9.39 -3.18 -3.50
C LYS A 38 8.06 -2.86 -2.83
N LEU A 39 7.03 -3.63 -3.15
CA LEU A 39 5.71 -3.48 -2.54
C LEU A 39 5.75 -3.70 -1.02
N ASP A 40 6.35 -4.81 -0.57
CA ASP A 40 6.43 -5.13 0.87
C ASP A 40 7.18 -4.04 1.64
N ASN A 41 8.36 -3.65 1.14
CA ASN A 41 9.18 -2.60 1.75
C ASN A 41 8.47 -1.24 1.84
N PHE A 42 7.57 -0.94 0.90
CA PHE A 42 6.82 0.30 0.91
C PHE A 42 5.61 0.24 1.86
N VAL A 43 4.82 -0.84 1.81
CA VAL A 43 3.53 -0.94 2.51
C VAL A 43 3.68 -1.35 3.98
N ARG A 44 4.61 -2.25 4.30
CA ARG A 44 4.82 -2.77 5.66
C ARG A 44 5.06 -1.68 6.72
N PRO A 45 6.00 -0.73 6.55
CA PRO A 45 6.25 0.29 7.58
C PRO A 45 5.03 1.21 7.79
N LEU A 46 4.21 1.45 6.77
CA LEU A 46 2.99 2.24 6.89
C LEU A 46 1.95 1.53 7.77
N LEU A 47 1.76 0.22 7.54
CA LEU A 47 0.86 -0.60 8.34
C LEU A 47 1.35 -0.71 9.80
N GLU A 48 2.64 -0.93 10.02
CA GLU A 48 3.21 -1.00 11.37
C GLU A 48 3.08 0.33 12.12
N ASN A 49 3.27 1.46 11.45
CA ASN A 49 3.06 2.77 12.05
C ASN A 49 1.57 3.02 12.34
N LEU A 50 0.68 2.62 11.44
CA LEU A 50 -0.77 2.72 11.64
C LEU A 50 -1.26 1.84 12.80
N ALA A 51 -0.61 0.70 13.06
CA ALA A 51 -0.90 -0.12 14.23
C ALA A 51 -0.45 0.54 15.55
N LYS A 52 0.64 1.31 15.54
CA LYS A 52 1.20 1.98 16.73
C LYS A 52 0.45 3.26 17.12
N ASP A 53 -0.06 4.02 16.15
CA ASP A 53 -0.72 5.31 16.39
C ASP A 53 -2.17 5.11 16.89
N SER A 54 -2.36 5.05 18.22
CA SER A 54 -3.69 4.88 18.85
C SER A 54 -4.39 6.20 19.19
N ASP A 55 -3.70 7.34 19.12
CA ASP A 55 -4.14 8.60 19.75
C ASP A 55 -4.80 9.62 18.80
N LYS A 56 -5.06 9.25 17.54
CA LYS A 56 -5.80 10.14 16.61
C LYS A 56 -7.30 9.85 16.68
N ASP A 57 -8.04 10.76 17.32
CA ASP A 57 -9.49 10.78 17.53
C ASP A 57 -10.37 10.58 16.26
N TYR A 58 -9.78 10.60 15.06
CA TYR A 58 -10.50 10.58 13.78
C TYR A 58 -10.48 9.21 13.07
N ILE A 59 -9.63 8.26 13.48
CA ILE A 59 -9.55 6.95 12.83
C ILE A 59 -10.55 6.00 13.50
N TYR A 60 -11.82 6.14 13.14
CA TYR A 60 -12.84 5.15 13.54
C TYR A 60 -12.73 3.90 12.66
N TRP A 61 -11.78 3.03 13.01
CA TRP A 61 -11.64 1.71 12.40
C TRP A 61 -11.79 0.63 13.47
N PRO A 62 -12.97 -0.01 13.60
CA PRO A 62 -13.17 -1.06 14.60
C PRO A 62 -12.23 -2.24 14.33
N ASN A 63 -11.61 -2.77 15.39
CA ASN A 63 -10.63 -3.86 15.32
C ASN A 63 -9.43 -3.56 14.39
N ARG A 64 -9.04 -2.28 14.26
CA ARG A 64 -7.94 -1.83 13.37
C ARG A 64 -6.69 -2.69 13.51
N VAL A 65 -6.25 -2.91 14.74
CA VAL A 65 -5.00 -3.63 15.05
C VAL A 65 -5.08 -5.08 14.56
N ASP A 66 -6.19 -5.77 14.81
CA ASP A 66 -6.40 -7.14 14.32
C ASP A 66 -6.40 -7.22 12.79
N ILE A 67 -7.03 -6.24 12.13
CA ILE A 67 -7.08 -6.19 10.66
C ILE A 67 -5.69 -5.94 10.08
N ILE A 68 -4.92 -5.01 10.67
CA ILE A 68 -3.54 -4.74 10.26
C ILE A 68 -2.66 -5.97 10.47
N ASN A 69 -2.75 -6.62 11.63
CA ASN A 69 -1.98 -7.83 11.94
C ASN A 69 -2.30 -8.97 10.95
N LYS A 70 -3.57 -9.12 10.57
CA LYS A 70 -3.96 -10.08 9.52
C LYS A 70 -3.28 -9.75 8.19
N LYS A 71 -3.24 -8.47 7.80
CA LYS A 71 -2.61 -8.04 6.54
C LYS A 71 -1.09 -8.22 6.56
N LEU A 72 -0.43 -7.94 7.68
CA LEU A 72 1.00 -8.23 7.86
C LEU A 72 1.29 -9.72 7.70
N LYS A 73 0.43 -10.59 8.27
CA LYS A 73 0.57 -12.04 8.09
C LYS A 73 0.41 -12.49 6.64
N GLU A 74 -0.55 -11.93 5.90
CA GLU A 74 -0.73 -12.21 4.46
C GLU A 74 0.54 -11.81 3.68
N LEU A 75 1.16 -10.67 4.00
CA LEU A 75 2.43 -10.25 3.40
C LEU A 75 3.57 -11.21 3.74
N ASP A 76 3.66 -11.69 4.98
CA ASP A 76 4.66 -12.68 5.39
C ASP A 76 4.49 -14.00 4.65
N GLU A 77 3.25 -14.43 4.39
CA GLU A 77 2.97 -15.63 3.59
C GLU A 77 3.40 -15.44 2.13
N ILE A 78 3.12 -14.27 1.54
CA ILE A 78 3.60 -13.95 0.17
C ILE A 78 5.13 -13.98 0.13
N GLN A 79 5.80 -13.34 1.09
CA GLN A 79 7.26 -13.28 1.18
C GLN A 79 7.93 -14.66 1.37
N LYS A 80 7.24 -15.63 1.98
CA LYS A 80 7.74 -17.01 2.11
C LYS A 80 7.66 -17.82 0.82
N ASN A 81 6.81 -17.42 -0.12
CA ASN A 81 6.51 -18.18 -1.34
C ASN A 81 7.17 -17.59 -2.61
N ILE A 82 8.01 -16.57 -2.47
CA ILE A 82 8.76 -15.91 -3.55
C ILE A 82 10.24 -16.29 -3.56
#